data_AF-A0A1H7ZYD6-F1
#
_entry.id   AF-A0A1H7ZYD6-F1
#
_cell.length_a   1.000
_cell.length_b   1.000
_cell.length_c   1.000
_cell.angle_alpha   90.00
_cell.angle_beta   90.00
_cell.angle_gamma   90.00
#
_symmetry.space_group_name_H-M   'P 1'
#
loop_
_entity.id
_entity.type
_entity.pdbx_description
1 polymer ?
#
loop_
_entity_poly.entity_id
_entity_poly.type
_entity_poly.pdbx_seq_one_letter_code
_entity_poly.pdbx_strand_id
1 'polypeptide(L)'
;MESYKDADRLSDIRSLFEGMKGHNFGLPDRITFILERVGGHEKLDFWDIAAITGDTVAQIYNHNLTTSCEYCVSGYLAGPEHIAYVLDVLGYSHEYANAGQIIADKTTYQQKIVDYINKGVPILVKSNLNDIPEWESDVGTYILIVGYENSGQTLKLLIHDTITIDYEMNDENKLDLIFIGEKQREVSLQEIYLKVAKKMPHWLSLPERDGMFFGAAAYRAWADDIEAGRFEEESLGLWENYGVYVCNLATSGGEPTYIFRKLADMNPVYSELVLVGEKIQKLLPAETPTGGRSLLWIQLEELDGGMNMGDVKATMRDPERRSKVAAALRDYAERLDQALELLNEGLHQL
;
A
#
# COMPACT_ATOMS: atom_id res chain seq x y z
N MET A 1 -33.07 28.09 16.39
CA MET A 1 -32.80 27.82 14.96
C MET A 1 -31.30 27.97 14.80
N GLU A 2 -30.57 26.93 15.20
CA GLU A 2 -29.12 26.91 15.09
C GLU A 2 -28.79 26.88 13.60
N SER A 3 -28.09 27.91 13.12
CA SER A 3 -27.53 27.87 11.78
C SER A 3 -26.44 26.80 11.79
N TYR A 4 -26.68 25.69 11.11
CA TYR A 4 -25.60 24.79 10.72
C TYR A 4 -24.57 25.64 9.99
N LYS A 5 -23.41 25.82 10.62
CA LYS A 5 -22.25 26.46 10.01
C LYS A 5 -21.82 25.50 8.91
N ASP A 6 -21.66 25.98 7.68
CA ASP A 6 -21.08 25.17 6.60
C ASP A 6 -19.80 24.52 7.11
N ALA A 7 -19.61 23.22 6.85
CA ALA A 7 -18.44 22.47 7.29
C ALA A 7 -17.16 23.18 6.83
N ASP A 8 -16.20 23.35 7.75
CA ASP A 8 -14.88 23.85 7.40
C ASP A 8 -14.13 22.70 6.72
N ARG A 9 -14.06 22.73 5.39
CA ARG A 9 -13.53 21.66 4.55
C ARG A 9 -12.49 22.19 3.56
N LEU A 10 -11.51 21.35 3.23
CA LEU A 10 -10.62 21.57 2.10
C LEU A 10 -11.43 21.70 0.80
N SER A 11 -11.16 22.72 -0.01
CA SER A 11 -11.98 23.09 -1.18
C SER A 11 -11.72 22.26 -2.44
N ASP A 12 -10.60 21.55 -2.48
CA ASP A 12 -10.03 20.85 -3.64
C ASP A 12 -9.83 19.34 -3.36
N ILE A 13 -10.70 18.75 -2.54
CA ILE A 13 -10.77 17.30 -2.37
C ILE A 13 -11.15 16.63 -3.69
N ARG A 14 -10.53 15.48 -3.96
CA ARG A 14 -10.70 14.68 -5.18
C ARG A 14 -10.71 13.20 -4.85
N SER A 15 -11.10 12.38 -5.82
CA SER A 15 -10.97 10.94 -5.69
C SER A 15 -9.50 10.56 -5.48
N LEU A 16 -9.27 9.74 -4.46
CA LEU A 16 -8.00 9.10 -4.12
C LEU A 16 -8.23 7.58 -4.26
N PHE A 17 -7.18 6.78 -4.46
CA PHE A 17 -7.34 5.34 -4.63
C PHE A 17 -8.11 4.97 -5.92
N GLU A 18 -7.59 5.46 -7.05
CA GLU A 18 -8.16 5.23 -8.38
C GLU A 18 -7.73 3.87 -8.95
N GLY A 19 -8.33 2.77 -8.48
CA GLY A 19 -7.94 1.41 -8.89
C GLY A 19 -7.98 1.16 -10.41
N MET A 20 -8.87 1.83 -11.15
CA MET A 20 -8.93 1.78 -12.61
C MET A 20 -7.70 2.40 -13.31
N LYS A 21 -6.91 3.20 -12.60
CA LYS A 21 -5.62 3.74 -13.03
C LYS A 21 -4.43 2.93 -12.51
N GLY A 22 -4.69 1.80 -11.82
CA GLY A 22 -3.67 0.99 -11.16
C GLY A 22 -3.25 1.51 -9.79
N HIS A 23 -3.94 2.51 -9.23
CA HIS A 23 -3.65 3.03 -7.89
C HIS A 23 -4.35 2.15 -6.84
N ASN A 24 -3.85 0.93 -6.66
CA ASN A 24 -4.49 -0.09 -5.82
C ASN A 24 -3.98 -0.12 -4.36
N PHE A 25 -3.20 0.89 -3.95
CA PHE A 25 -2.69 1.02 -2.58
C PHE A 25 -3.14 2.35 -1.95
N GLY A 26 -3.69 2.31 -0.73
CA GLY A 26 -4.35 3.47 -0.14
C GLY A 26 -3.37 4.53 0.34
N LEU A 27 -2.30 4.11 1.04
CA LEU A 27 -1.31 5.01 1.61
C LEU A 27 -0.61 5.91 0.58
N PRO A 28 -0.13 5.41 -0.58
CA PRO A 28 0.64 6.23 -1.52
C PRO A 28 -0.11 7.45 -2.06
N ASP A 29 -1.38 7.31 -2.46
CA ASP A 29 -2.19 8.44 -2.93
C ASP A 29 -2.42 9.49 -1.83
N ARG A 30 -2.61 9.04 -0.59
CA ARG A 30 -2.87 9.91 0.55
C ARG A 30 -1.63 10.71 0.94
N ILE A 31 -0.46 10.07 0.95
CA ILE A 31 0.82 10.76 1.16
C ILE A 31 1.08 11.75 0.03
N THR A 32 0.83 11.36 -1.22
CA THR A 32 0.95 12.25 -2.39
C THR A 32 0.09 13.50 -2.21
N PHE A 33 -1.18 13.34 -1.84
CA PHE A 33 -2.09 14.44 -1.57
C PHE A 33 -1.64 15.33 -0.39
N ILE A 34 -1.11 14.75 0.69
CA ILE A 34 -0.55 15.51 1.80
C ILE A 34 0.66 16.34 1.34
N LEU A 35 1.58 15.74 0.57
CA LEU A 35 2.78 16.41 0.06
C LEU A 35 2.45 17.60 -0.84
N GLU A 36 1.35 17.56 -1.60
CA GLU A 36 0.88 18.69 -2.41
C GLU A 36 0.58 19.92 -1.54
N ARG A 37 0.02 19.70 -0.35
CA ARG A 37 -0.39 20.77 0.57
C ARG A 37 0.75 21.34 1.39
N VAL A 38 1.81 20.56 1.61
CA VAL A 38 3.01 21.02 2.31
C VAL A 38 4.15 21.42 1.36
N GLY A 39 3.86 21.57 0.06
CA GLY A 39 4.82 22.02 -0.95
C GLY A 39 5.92 21.02 -1.31
N GLY A 40 5.72 19.72 -1.02
CA GLY A 40 6.69 18.65 -1.24
C GLY A 40 6.47 17.80 -2.50
N HIS A 41 5.40 18.03 -3.26
CA HIS A 41 4.92 17.10 -4.29
C HIS A 41 5.67 17.11 -5.62
N GLU A 42 6.44 18.16 -5.95
CA GLU A 42 6.86 18.43 -7.34
C GLU A 42 7.75 17.34 -8.02
N LYS A 43 8.12 16.25 -7.33
CA LYS A 43 9.09 15.26 -7.83
C LYS A 43 8.69 13.79 -7.67
N LEU A 44 7.58 13.47 -7.02
CA LEU A 44 7.22 12.08 -6.69
C LEU A 44 5.80 11.77 -7.16
N ASP A 45 5.65 10.67 -7.90
CA ASP A 45 4.35 10.14 -8.27
C ASP A 45 3.88 9.02 -7.33
N PHE A 46 2.70 8.47 -7.59
CA PHE A 46 2.13 7.34 -6.84
C PHE A 46 3.11 6.15 -6.77
N TRP A 47 3.78 5.81 -7.87
CA TRP A 47 4.67 4.65 -7.95
C TRP A 47 5.94 4.84 -7.14
N ASP A 48 6.46 6.07 -7.10
CA ASP A 48 7.60 6.41 -6.25
C ASP A 48 7.23 6.25 -4.77
N ILE A 49 6.06 6.74 -4.35
CA ILE A 49 5.60 6.58 -2.96
C ILE A 49 5.28 5.10 -2.65
N ALA A 50 4.63 4.37 -3.57
CA ALA A 50 4.32 2.96 -3.41
C ALA A 50 5.60 2.09 -3.31
N ALA A 51 6.69 2.51 -3.94
CA ALA A 51 7.98 1.86 -3.78
C ALA A 51 8.63 2.19 -2.42
N ILE A 52 8.45 3.41 -1.89
CA ILE A 52 8.86 3.77 -0.53
C ILE A 52 8.14 2.89 0.49
N THR A 53 6.81 2.77 0.39
CA THR A 53 5.99 1.98 1.31
C THR A 53 6.23 0.47 1.17
N GLY A 54 6.85 0.03 0.08
CA GLY A 54 7.10 -1.39 -0.21
C GLY A 54 5.96 -2.09 -0.92
N ASP A 55 4.85 -1.39 -1.19
CA ASP A 55 3.63 -1.96 -1.80
C ASP A 55 3.86 -2.47 -3.23
N THR A 56 4.75 -1.81 -3.99
CA THR A 56 5.17 -2.28 -5.32
C THR A 56 6.38 -3.23 -5.28
N VAL A 57 6.97 -3.45 -4.11
CA VAL A 57 8.20 -4.24 -3.94
C VAL A 57 7.87 -5.67 -3.57
N ALA A 58 7.04 -5.87 -2.54
CA ALA A 58 6.77 -7.20 -2.00
C ALA A 58 5.30 -7.58 -2.17
N GLN A 59 5.08 -8.75 -2.79
CA GLN A 59 3.79 -9.42 -2.70
C GLN A 59 3.50 -9.76 -1.25
N ILE A 60 2.22 -9.71 -0.91
CA ILE A 60 1.68 -10.07 0.38
C ILE A 60 0.63 -11.15 0.21
N TYR A 61 0.45 -11.98 1.23
CA TYR A 61 -0.60 -12.99 1.32
C TYR A 61 -0.99 -13.22 2.78
N ASN A 62 -2.29 -13.24 3.08
CA ASN A 62 -2.81 -13.54 4.40
C ASN A 62 -3.51 -14.91 4.41
N HIS A 63 -2.97 -15.81 5.22
CA HIS A 63 -3.51 -17.15 5.42
C HIS A 63 -4.78 -17.14 6.28
N ASN A 64 -4.99 -16.10 7.08
CA ASN A 64 -6.22 -15.95 7.86
C ASN A 64 -7.38 -15.51 6.98
N LEU A 65 -8.60 -15.60 7.52
CA LEU A 65 -9.75 -14.87 6.99
C LEU A 65 -9.42 -13.38 6.93
N THR A 66 -10.03 -12.67 5.99
CA THR A 66 -9.82 -11.23 5.82
C THR A 66 -9.82 -10.49 7.16
N THR A 67 -8.79 -9.66 7.34
CA THR A 67 -8.56 -8.85 8.54
C THR A 67 -9.07 -7.41 8.37
N SER A 68 -9.80 -7.14 7.28
CA SER A 68 -10.33 -5.82 6.88
C SER A 68 -9.30 -4.69 6.79
N CYS A 69 -8.04 -5.04 6.54
CA CYS A 69 -6.99 -4.08 6.25
C CYS A 69 -6.71 -4.06 4.74
N GLU A 70 -6.08 -2.99 4.27
CA GLU A 70 -5.53 -2.95 2.92
C GLU A 70 -4.60 -4.16 2.74
N TYR A 71 -4.84 -4.95 1.70
CA TYR A 71 -4.03 -6.11 1.36
C TYR A 71 -2.73 -5.64 0.70
N CYS A 72 -1.87 -4.92 1.41
CA CYS A 72 -0.59 -4.42 0.90
C CYS A 72 0.42 -4.34 2.04
N VAL A 73 1.69 -4.04 1.73
CA VAL A 73 2.75 -3.90 2.74
C VAL A 73 2.40 -2.78 3.72
N SER A 74 1.98 -1.63 3.21
CA SER A 74 1.58 -0.49 4.04
C SER A 74 0.36 -0.78 4.88
N GLY A 75 -0.61 -1.56 4.37
CA GLY A 75 -1.78 -2.00 5.10
C GLY A 75 -1.44 -2.92 6.27
N TYR A 76 -0.63 -3.95 6.04
CA TYR A 76 -0.26 -4.92 7.08
C TYR A 76 0.77 -4.40 8.08
N LEU A 77 1.70 -3.55 7.65
CA LEU A 77 2.67 -2.91 8.53
C LEU A 77 2.16 -1.60 9.12
N ALA A 78 0.86 -1.30 8.95
CA ALA A 78 0.30 -0.03 9.36
C ALA A 78 0.54 0.21 10.86
N GLY A 79 1.17 1.33 11.17
CA GLY A 79 1.51 1.69 12.54
C GLY A 79 2.63 2.72 12.62
N PRO A 80 3.04 3.09 13.84
CA PRO A 80 3.99 4.18 14.07
C PRO A 80 5.34 3.96 13.40
N GLU A 81 5.88 2.73 13.43
CA GLU A 81 7.20 2.42 12.85
C GLU A 81 7.22 2.59 11.33
N HIS A 82 6.19 2.09 10.63
CA HIS A 82 6.11 2.18 9.18
C HIS A 82 5.89 3.63 8.72
N ILE A 83 4.99 4.35 9.38
CA ILE A 83 4.76 5.78 9.10
C ILE A 83 6.01 6.62 9.37
N ALA A 84 6.74 6.34 10.45
CA ALA A 84 7.98 7.02 10.77
C ALA A 84 9.04 6.83 9.69
N TYR A 85 9.18 5.60 9.18
CA TYR A 85 10.08 5.32 8.07
C TYR A 85 9.67 6.10 6.80
N VAL A 86 8.40 6.06 6.39
CA VAL A 86 7.92 6.73 5.16
C VAL A 86 8.18 8.23 5.22
N LEU A 87 7.79 8.89 6.32
CA LEU A 87 7.94 10.34 6.47
C LEU A 87 9.41 10.75 6.66
N ASP A 88 10.24 9.92 7.30
CA ASP A 88 11.69 10.17 7.37
C ASP A 88 12.33 10.09 5.98
N VAL A 89 12.00 9.08 5.16
CA VAL A 89 12.52 8.99 3.77
C VAL A 89 12.24 10.29 3.01
N LEU A 90 11.06 10.87 3.24
CA LEU A 90 10.62 12.13 2.64
C LEU A 90 11.19 13.38 3.34
N GLY A 91 11.91 13.24 4.45
CA GLY A 91 12.57 14.33 5.18
C GLY A 91 11.65 15.14 6.09
N TYR A 92 10.48 14.61 6.43
CA TYR A 92 9.51 15.24 7.31
C TYR A 92 9.54 14.66 8.72
N SER A 93 9.40 15.55 9.70
CA SER A 93 8.95 15.14 11.03
C SER A 93 7.48 14.74 11.01
N HIS A 94 7.01 14.07 12.05
CA HIS A 94 5.59 13.73 12.20
C HIS A 94 5.25 13.51 13.66
N GLU A 95 3.96 13.54 13.96
CA GLU A 95 3.40 13.03 15.20
C GLU A 95 2.43 11.90 14.88
N TYR A 96 2.61 10.76 15.55
CA TYR A 96 1.67 9.65 15.54
C TYR A 96 0.97 9.61 16.90
N ALA A 97 -0.33 9.87 16.90
CA ALA A 97 -1.17 9.82 18.09
C ALA A 97 -2.10 8.62 17.98
N ASN A 98 -1.95 7.65 18.89
CA ASN A 98 -2.86 6.52 18.93
C ASN A 98 -4.20 6.89 19.58
N ALA A 99 -5.23 6.08 19.34
CA ALA A 99 -6.57 6.29 19.88
C ALA A 99 -6.60 6.58 21.40
N GLY A 100 -5.77 5.90 22.20
CA GLY A 100 -5.69 6.11 23.65
C GLY A 100 -5.13 7.47 24.03
N GLN A 101 -4.10 7.95 23.33
CA GLN A 101 -3.57 9.31 23.52
C GLN A 101 -4.60 10.38 23.14
N ILE A 102 -5.35 10.11 22.07
CA ILE A 102 -6.40 11.01 21.58
C ILE A 102 -7.53 11.12 22.59
N ILE A 103 -8.00 10.00 23.17
CA ILE A 103 -9.03 10.00 24.21
C ILE A 103 -8.54 10.75 25.46
N ALA A 104 -7.28 10.52 25.86
CA ALA A 104 -6.70 11.14 27.06
C ALA A 104 -6.58 12.67 26.97
N ASP A 105 -6.43 13.23 25.77
CA ASP A 105 -6.30 14.67 25.53
C ASP A 105 -7.13 15.15 24.32
N LYS A 106 -8.40 14.75 24.30
CA LYS A 106 -9.32 14.96 23.17
C LYS A 106 -9.39 16.42 22.72
N THR A 107 -9.50 17.36 23.67
CA THR A 107 -9.59 18.79 23.38
C THR A 107 -8.37 19.30 22.60
N THR A 108 -7.16 18.88 22.99
CA THR A 108 -5.92 19.27 22.31
C THR A 108 -5.88 18.73 20.89
N TYR A 109 -6.26 17.46 20.70
CA TYR A 109 -6.29 16.86 19.36
C TYR A 109 -7.38 17.46 18.46
N GLN A 110 -8.56 17.80 18.99
CA GLN A 110 -9.60 18.53 18.25
C GLN A 110 -9.09 19.88 17.77
N GLN A 111 -8.47 20.66 18.65
CA GLN A 111 -7.89 21.96 18.27
C GLN A 111 -6.79 21.79 17.22
N LYS A 112 -5.93 20.77 17.38
CA LYS A 112 -4.87 20.48 16.41
C LYS A 112 -5.42 20.08 15.05
N ILE A 113 -6.50 19.29 14.99
CA ILE A 113 -7.18 18.95 13.74
C ILE A 113 -7.67 20.23 13.04
N VAL A 114 -8.39 21.08 13.78
CA VAL A 114 -8.89 22.38 13.30
C VAL A 114 -7.74 23.22 12.73
N ASP A 115 -6.62 23.31 13.44
CA ASP A 115 -5.45 24.09 13.01
C ASP A 115 -4.83 23.56 11.71
N TYR A 116 -4.75 22.24 11.53
CA TYR A 116 -4.23 21.62 10.30
C TYR A 116 -5.17 21.88 9.11
N ILE A 117 -6.46 21.65 9.28
CA ILE A 117 -7.46 21.86 8.22
C ILE A 117 -7.54 23.33 7.82
N ASN A 118 -7.51 24.26 8.78
CA ASN A 118 -7.50 25.70 8.49
C ASN A 118 -6.25 26.17 7.76
N LYS A 119 -5.13 25.45 7.87
CA LYS A 119 -3.90 25.67 7.08
C LYS A 119 -3.94 24.97 5.71
N GLY A 120 -5.03 24.28 5.39
CA GLY A 120 -5.18 23.55 4.13
C GLY A 120 -4.48 22.19 4.13
N VAL A 121 -4.08 21.64 5.28
CA VAL A 121 -3.31 20.39 5.38
C VAL A 121 -4.23 19.27 5.90
N PRO A 122 -4.49 18.22 5.11
CA PRO A 122 -5.24 17.06 5.57
C PRO A 122 -4.42 16.23 6.57
N ILE A 123 -5.10 15.44 7.38
CA ILE A 123 -4.48 14.60 8.41
C ILE A 123 -4.64 13.16 7.97
N LEU A 124 -3.53 12.41 7.95
CA LEU A 124 -3.57 10.98 7.68
C LEU A 124 -4.14 10.27 8.91
N VAL A 125 -5.02 9.32 8.68
CA VAL A 125 -5.63 8.51 9.72
C VAL A 125 -5.31 7.06 9.44
N LYS A 126 -4.91 6.33 10.47
CA LYS A 126 -4.95 4.86 10.45
C LYS A 126 -6.21 4.40 11.17
N SER A 127 -6.97 3.54 10.51
CA SER A 127 -8.21 2.99 11.04
C SER A 127 -8.28 1.48 10.85
N ASN A 128 -9.25 0.86 11.52
CA ASN A 128 -9.68 -0.51 11.32
C ASN A 128 -11.20 -0.52 11.06
N LEU A 129 -11.64 0.26 10.06
CA LEU A 129 -12.99 0.82 9.86
C LEU A 129 -14.21 -0.13 9.91
N ASN A 130 -14.04 -1.43 10.17
CA ASN A 130 -15.11 -2.33 10.60
C ASN A 130 -15.96 -1.77 11.76
N ASP A 131 -15.44 -0.78 12.49
CA ASP A 131 -16.12 -0.11 13.59
C ASP A 131 -16.92 1.15 13.20
N ILE A 132 -16.93 1.56 11.92
CA ILE A 132 -17.76 2.68 11.43
C ILE A 132 -19.00 2.08 10.72
N PRO A 133 -20.22 2.26 11.27
CA PRO A 133 -21.43 1.66 10.70
C PRO A 133 -21.74 2.03 9.25
N GLU A 134 -21.36 3.24 8.83
CA GLU A 134 -21.57 3.77 7.47
C GLU A 134 -20.54 3.24 6.46
N TRP A 135 -19.57 2.45 6.91
CA TRP A 135 -18.50 1.92 6.09
C TRP A 135 -18.84 0.52 5.56
N GLU A 136 -18.99 0.41 4.23
CA GLU A 136 -19.42 -0.84 3.57
C GLU A 136 -18.26 -1.61 2.89
N SER A 137 -17.03 -1.12 2.96
CA SER A 137 -15.88 -1.75 2.27
C SER A 137 -15.05 -2.62 3.20
N ASP A 138 -14.41 -3.65 2.64
CA ASP A 138 -13.50 -4.55 3.34
C ASP A 138 -12.06 -3.99 3.46
N VAL A 139 -11.75 -2.79 2.94
CA VAL A 139 -10.40 -2.21 2.93
C VAL A 139 -10.37 -0.75 3.36
N GLY A 140 -9.78 -0.44 4.52
CA GLY A 140 -9.91 0.91 5.09
C GLY A 140 -8.79 1.36 6.01
N THR A 141 -7.57 0.83 5.81
CA THR A 141 -6.48 1.05 6.76
C THR A 141 -6.06 2.51 6.83
N TYR A 142 -5.92 3.19 5.70
CA TYR A 142 -5.60 4.60 5.67
C TYR A 142 -6.76 5.42 5.14
N ILE A 143 -7.00 6.60 5.70
CA ILE A 143 -7.97 7.60 5.21
C ILE A 143 -7.46 9.01 5.53
N LEU A 144 -8.17 10.05 5.09
CA LEU A 144 -7.83 11.43 5.41
C LEU A 144 -8.95 12.12 6.19
N ILE A 145 -8.60 12.93 7.18
CA ILE A 145 -9.51 14.00 7.64
C ILE A 145 -9.28 15.18 6.71
N VAL A 146 -10.37 15.64 6.08
CA VAL A 146 -10.35 16.76 5.11
C VAL A 146 -11.28 17.90 5.50
N GLY A 147 -11.88 17.82 6.68
CA GLY A 147 -12.76 18.84 7.20
C GLY A 147 -13.25 18.52 8.59
N TYR A 148 -13.94 19.47 9.20
CA TYR A 148 -14.57 19.31 10.49
C TYR A 148 -15.85 20.16 10.60
N GLU A 149 -16.69 19.81 11.57
CA GLU A 149 -17.76 20.66 12.10
C GLU A 149 -17.60 20.78 13.62
N ASN A 150 -18.34 21.73 14.22
CA ASN A 150 -18.46 21.86 15.67
C ASN A 150 -17.09 21.94 16.39
N SER A 151 -16.12 22.65 15.80
CA SER A 151 -14.75 22.79 16.31
C SER A 151 -13.99 21.47 16.49
N GLY A 152 -14.17 20.52 15.57
CA GLY A 152 -13.46 19.24 15.59
C GLY A 152 -14.20 18.11 16.29
N GLN A 153 -15.45 18.32 16.72
CA GLN A 153 -16.28 17.25 17.28
C GLN A 153 -16.70 16.25 16.20
N THR A 154 -17.10 16.75 15.03
CA THR A 154 -17.43 15.93 13.87
C THR A 154 -16.33 16.09 12.83
N LEU A 155 -15.73 14.98 12.41
CA LEU A 155 -14.65 14.94 11.42
C LEU A 155 -15.22 14.50 10.06
N LYS A 156 -14.73 15.09 8.97
CA LYS A 156 -15.09 14.70 7.61
C LYS A 156 -14.01 13.77 7.06
N LEU A 157 -14.29 12.47 7.05
CA LEU A 157 -13.38 11.41 6.60
C LEU A 157 -13.50 11.20 5.09
N LEU A 158 -12.42 11.40 4.35
CA LEU A 158 -12.30 11.10 2.93
C LEU A 158 -11.63 9.74 2.75
N ILE A 159 -12.31 8.81 2.06
CA ILE A 159 -11.77 7.48 1.84
C ILE A 159 -11.35 7.24 0.39
N HIS A 160 -12.24 7.39 -0.60
CA HIS A 160 -11.91 7.08 -2.00
C HIS A 160 -12.43 8.11 -3.01
N ASP A 161 -13.63 8.63 -2.85
CA ASP A 161 -14.23 9.55 -3.84
C ASP A 161 -14.14 10.99 -3.34
N THR A 162 -15.20 11.78 -3.55
CA THR A 162 -15.34 13.13 -3.01
C THR A 162 -16.38 13.22 -1.90
N ILE A 163 -16.99 12.09 -1.54
CA ILE A 163 -17.99 11.98 -0.47
C ILE A 163 -17.21 11.73 0.82
N THR A 164 -17.62 12.42 1.88
CA THR A 164 -17.04 12.22 3.21
C THR A 164 -18.02 11.50 4.11
N ILE A 165 -17.48 10.64 4.96
CA ILE A 165 -18.21 10.07 6.08
C ILE A 165 -18.00 10.98 7.29
N ASP A 166 -19.08 11.22 8.03
CA ASP A 166 -19.02 11.97 9.28
C ASP A 166 -18.59 11.04 10.41
N TYR A 167 -17.58 11.45 11.16
CA TYR A 167 -17.09 10.71 12.30
C TYR A 167 -17.13 11.56 13.56
N GLU A 168 -17.89 11.10 14.56
CA GLU A 168 -17.99 11.75 15.85
C GLU A 168 -16.79 11.38 16.73
N MET A 169 -15.95 12.37 17.02
CA MET A 169 -14.79 12.21 17.89
C MET A 169 -15.23 12.21 19.36
N ASN A 170 -15.49 11.02 19.89
CA ASN A 170 -15.98 10.78 21.24
C ASN A 170 -14.99 9.96 22.09
N ASP A 171 -15.42 9.56 23.29
CA ASP A 171 -14.56 8.80 24.24
C ASP A 171 -14.35 7.33 23.82
N GLU A 172 -14.99 6.89 22.74
CA GLU A 172 -14.82 5.59 22.08
C GLU A 172 -14.02 5.71 20.78
N ASN A 173 -13.27 6.81 20.58
CA ASN A 173 -12.44 7.00 19.40
C ASN A 173 -11.53 5.78 19.13
N LYS A 174 -11.52 5.33 17.87
CA LYS A 174 -10.71 4.18 17.42
C LYS A 174 -9.70 4.54 16.35
N LEU A 175 -9.66 5.82 15.96
CA LEU A 175 -8.76 6.32 14.95
C LEU A 175 -7.40 6.65 15.57
N ASP A 176 -6.34 6.27 14.88
CA ASP A 176 -5.01 6.84 15.10
C ASP A 176 -4.82 8.03 14.15
N LEU A 177 -4.26 9.12 14.64
CA LEU A 177 -4.04 10.35 13.89
C LEU A 177 -2.55 10.55 13.60
N ILE A 178 -2.24 10.84 12.35
CA ILE A 178 -0.89 11.08 11.86
C ILE A 178 -0.82 12.50 11.30
N PHE A 179 -0.11 13.36 12.03
CA PHE A 179 0.11 14.74 11.66
C PHE A 179 1.48 14.88 10.99
N ILE A 180 1.51 15.27 9.72
CA ILE A 180 2.77 15.64 9.07
C ILE A 180 3.35 16.89 9.74
N GLY A 181 4.62 16.85 10.10
CA GLY A 181 5.32 17.96 10.75
C GLY A 181 6.08 18.82 9.76
N GLU A 182 7.02 19.62 10.28
CA GLU A 182 7.91 20.45 9.47
C GLU A 182 8.89 19.59 8.66
N LYS A 183 9.30 20.13 7.51
CA LYS A 183 10.41 19.60 6.71
C LYS A 183 11.70 19.77 7.51
N GLN A 184 12.28 18.65 7.95
CA GLN A 184 13.50 18.64 8.75
C GLN A 184 14.76 18.73 7.88
N ARG A 185 14.68 18.19 6.66
CA ARG A 185 15.78 18.23 5.68
C ARG A 185 15.25 18.16 4.26
N GLU A 186 15.94 18.82 3.34
CA GLU A 186 15.76 18.57 1.92
C GLU A 186 16.32 17.19 1.56
N VAL A 187 15.56 16.41 0.79
CA VAL A 187 15.95 15.08 0.33
C VAL A 187 15.92 15.10 -1.19
N SER A 188 17.06 14.80 -1.80
CA SER A 188 17.14 14.72 -3.26
C SER A 188 16.40 13.48 -3.79
N LEU A 189 15.91 13.53 -5.03
CA LEU A 189 15.27 12.37 -5.66
C LEU A 189 16.23 11.16 -5.75
N GLN A 190 17.51 11.43 -6.01
CA GLN A 190 18.58 10.43 -5.97
C GLN A 190 18.68 9.75 -4.58
N GLU A 191 18.63 10.52 -3.49
CA GLU A 191 18.66 9.97 -2.13
C GLU A 191 17.43 9.12 -1.82
N ILE A 192 16.23 9.56 -2.25
CA ILE A 192 14.99 8.78 -2.09
C ILE A 192 15.12 7.44 -2.81
N TYR A 193 15.51 7.46 -4.08
CA TYR A 193 15.68 6.25 -4.87
C TYR A 193 16.75 5.31 -4.34
N LEU A 194 17.84 5.84 -3.77
CA LEU A 194 18.84 5.02 -3.07
C LEU A 194 18.25 4.37 -1.81
N LYS A 195 17.47 5.11 -1.01
CA LYS A 195 16.80 4.56 0.18
C LYS A 195 15.83 3.46 -0.21
N VAL A 196 15.03 3.67 -1.26
CA VAL A 196 14.12 2.65 -1.79
C VAL A 196 14.89 1.42 -2.22
N ALA A 197 15.90 1.57 -3.10
CA ALA A 197 16.73 0.46 -3.58
C ALA A 197 17.35 -0.34 -2.42
N LYS A 198 17.95 0.35 -1.44
CA LYS A 198 18.56 -0.29 -0.25
C LYS A 198 17.54 -0.95 0.67
N LYS A 199 16.26 -0.55 0.64
CA LYS A 199 15.19 -1.14 1.44
C LYS A 199 14.49 -2.31 0.74
N MET A 200 14.60 -2.44 -0.59
CA MET A 200 13.96 -3.52 -1.34
C MET A 200 14.24 -4.94 -0.77
N PRO A 201 15.50 -5.32 -0.46
CA PRO A 201 15.77 -6.64 0.10
C PRO A 201 15.03 -6.90 1.41
N HIS A 202 14.91 -5.85 2.25
CA HIS A 202 14.21 -5.96 3.52
C HIS A 202 12.72 -6.21 3.32
N TRP A 203 12.06 -5.55 2.37
CA TRP A 203 10.65 -5.79 2.07
C TRP A 203 10.40 -7.19 1.53
N LEU A 204 11.27 -7.67 0.63
CA LEU A 204 11.18 -9.01 0.03
C LEU A 204 11.45 -10.15 1.03
N SER A 205 12.12 -9.86 2.15
CA SER A 205 12.54 -10.85 3.15
C SER A 205 11.89 -10.65 4.52
N LEU A 206 10.82 -9.85 4.60
CA LEU A 206 10.07 -9.71 5.83
C LEU A 206 9.63 -11.10 6.35
N PRO A 207 9.82 -11.38 7.65
CA PRO A 207 9.35 -12.64 8.22
C PRO A 207 7.83 -12.68 8.21
N GLU A 208 7.29 -13.89 8.30
CA GLU A 208 5.87 -14.09 8.59
C GLU A 208 5.48 -13.35 9.87
N ARG A 209 4.27 -12.75 9.87
CA ARG A 209 3.67 -12.13 11.06
C ARG A 209 2.22 -12.54 11.15
N ASP A 210 1.88 -13.35 12.15
CA ASP A 210 0.51 -13.75 12.45
C ASP A 210 -0.27 -14.27 11.21
N GLY A 211 0.33 -15.17 10.41
CA GLY A 211 -0.28 -15.70 9.20
C GLY A 211 -0.22 -14.77 7.97
N MET A 212 0.45 -13.61 8.08
CA MET A 212 0.77 -12.73 6.96
C MET A 212 2.17 -13.04 6.43
N PHE A 213 2.25 -13.28 5.13
CA PHE A 213 3.47 -13.64 4.41
C PHE A 213 3.84 -12.53 3.42
N PHE A 214 5.14 -12.39 3.16
CA PHE A 214 5.71 -11.35 2.31
C PHE A 214 6.68 -11.95 1.27
N GLY A 215 6.85 -11.25 0.15
CA GLY A 215 7.79 -11.64 -0.91
C GLY A 215 7.55 -13.06 -1.43
N ALA A 216 8.62 -13.84 -1.59
CA ALA A 216 8.52 -15.20 -2.10
C ALA A 216 7.72 -16.13 -1.18
N ALA A 217 7.74 -15.89 0.14
CA ALA A 217 6.95 -16.66 1.09
C ALA A 217 5.43 -16.45 0.88
N ALA A 218 5.01 -15.25 0.45
CA ALA A 218 3.60 -14.97 0.15
C ALA A 218 3.08 -15.84 -1.00
N TYR A 219 3.84 -15.94 -2.10
CA TYR A 219 3.47 -16.78 -3.24
C TYR A 219 3.39 -18.26 -2.87
N ARG A 220 4.31 -18.74 -2.02
CA ARG A 220 4.32 -20.13 -1.54
C ARG A 220 3.12 -20.44 -0.67
N ALA A 221 2.85 -19.60 0.34
CA ALA A 221 1.70 -19.76 1.21
C ALA A 221 0.38 -19.71 0.42
N TRP A 222 0.28 -18.82 -0.58
CA TRP A 222 -0.87 -18.77 -1.47
C TRP A 222 -1.03 -20.05 -2.31
N ALA A 223 0.06 -20.56 -2.87
CA ALA A 223 0.06 -21.81 -3.62
C ALA A 223 -0.35 -23.01 -2.75
N ASP A 224 0.14 -23.07 -1.51
CA ASP A 224 -0.19 -24.13 -0.55
C ASP A 224 -1.68 -24.12 -0.22
N ASP A 225 -2.28 -22.96 0.00
CA ASP A 225 -3.72 -22.81 0.27
C ASP A 225 -4.59 -23.16 -0.95
N ILE A 226 -4.15 -22.81 -2.16
CA ILE A 226 -4.80 -23.23 -3.40
C ILE A 226 -4.82 -24.75 -3.49
N GLU A 227 -3.68 -25.41 -3.29
CA GLU A 227 -3.55 -26.86 -3.43
C GLU A 227 -4.35 -27.60 -2.36
N ALA A 228 -4.30 -27.10 -1.11
CA ALA A 228 -5.06 -27.62 0.03
C ALA A 228 -6.59 -27.46 -0.12
N GLY A 229 -7.07 -26.70 -1.11
CA GLY A 229 -8.50 -26.57 -1.40
C GLY A 229 -9.21 -25.47 -0.62
N ARG A 230 -8.47 -24.51 -0.03
CA ARG A 230 -9.05 -23.38 0.74
C ARG A 230 -10.15 -22.65 -0.02
N PHE A 231 -9.99 -22.50 -1.34
CA PHE A 231 -10.89 -21.74 -2.21
C PHE A 231 -12.03 -22.59 -2.83
N GLU A 232 -12.21 -23.83 -2.38
CA GLU A 232 -13.36 -24.66 -2.79
C GLU A 232 -14.66 -24.20 -2.12
N GLU A 233 -14.54 -23.66 -0.90
CA GLU A 233 -15.65 -23.32 -0.01
C GLU A 233 -16.53 -22.19 -0.58
N GLU A 234 -17.82 -22.47 -0.81
CA GLU A 234 -18.79 -21.47 -1.31
C GLU A 234 -18.95 -20.25 -0.40
N SER A 235 -18.77 -20.42 0.91
CA SER A 235 -18.91 -19.35 1.90
C SER A 235 -17.73 -18.38 1.93
N LEU A 236 -16.61 -18.73 1.31
CA LEU A 236 -15.43 -17.87 1.27
C LEU A 236 -15.58 -16.84 0.14
N GLY A 237 -15.57 -15.55 0.50
CA GLY A 237 -15.52 -14.47 -0.47
C GLY A 237 -14.25 -14.53 -1.30
N LEU A 238 -14.35 -14.94 -2.56
CA LEU A 238 -13.17 -15.14 -3.43
C LEU A 238 -12.46 -13.83 -3.76
N TRP A 239 -13.18 -12.70 -3.82
CA TRP A 239 -12.53 -11.44 -4.14
C TRP A 239 -11.54 -11.05 -3.04
N GLU A 240 -12.00 -11.02 -1.79
CA GLU A 240 -11.27 -10.58 -0.60
C GLU A 240 -10.17 -11.58 -0.17
N ASN A 241 -10.30 -12.85 -0.57
CA ASN A 241 -9.36 -13.91 -0.18
C ASN A 241 -8.47 -14.42 -1.33
N TYR A 242 -8.74 -14.06 -2.58
CA TYR A 242 -7.96 -14.48 -3.76
C TYR A 242 -7.76 -13.31 -4.73
N GLY A 243 -8.85 -12.68 -5.19
CA GLY A 243 -8.84 -11.64 -6.22
C GLY A 243 -7.95 -10.44 -5.88
N VAL A 244 -7.95 -10.00 -4.63
CA VAL A 244 -7.09 -8.90 -4.14
C VAL A 244 -5.60 -9.18 -4.36
N TYR A 245 -5.14 -10.43 -4.20
CA TYR A 245 -3.74 -10.78 -4.41
C TYR A 245 -3.35 -10.80 -5.89
N VAL A 246 -4.27 -11.19 -6.77
CA VAL A 246 -4.10 -11.03 -8.22
C VAL A 246 -4.07 -9.54 -8.60
N CYS A 247 -4.94 -8.72 -8.01
CA CYS A 247 -4.98 -7.27 -8.22
C CYS A 247 -3.66 -6.60 -7.79
N ASN A 248 -3.12 -6.99 -6.64
CA ASN A 248 -1.82 -6.52 -6.17
C ASN A 248 -0.69 -6.94 -7.11
N LEU A 249 -0.68 -8.20 -7.56
CA LEU A 249 0.28 -8.70 -8.53
C LEU A 249 0.21 -7.92 -9.84
N ALA A 250 -1.00 -7.60 -10.32
CA ALA A 250 -1.22 -6.80 -11.52
C ALA A 250 -0.66 -5.37 -11.38
N THR A 251 -0.65 -4.84 -10.16
CA THR A 251 -0.16 -3.50 -9.82
C THR A 251 1.34 -3.46 -9.59
N SER A 252 1.87 -4.48 -8.91
CA SER A 252 3.28 -4.63 -8.52
C SER A 252 4.10 -5.39 -9.56
N GLY A 253 3.60 -5.52 -10.80
CA GLY A 253 4.03 -6.45 -11.87
C GLY A 253 5.49 -6.42 -12.33
N GLY A 254 6.32 -5.65 -11.66
CA GLY A 254 7.76 -5.85 -11.57
C GLY A 254 8.21 -5.10 -10.33
N GLU A 255 9.04 -5.72 -9.49
CA GLU A 255 9.86 -5.02 -8.50
C GLU A 255 10.35 -3.70 -9.12
N PRO A 256 10.41 -2.57 -8.37
CA PRO A 256 10.64 -1.24 -8.95
C PRO A 256 12.08 -1.02 -9.42
N THR A 257 12.66 -1.99 -10.13
CA THR A 257 13.92 -1.97 -10.88
C THR A 257 14.00 -0.82 -11.89
N TYR A 258 12.87 -0.22 -12.29
CA TYR A 258 12.86 1.06 -13.00
C TYR A 258 13.64 2.15 -12.23
N ILE A 259 13.67 2.08 -10.89
CA ILE A 259 14.44 2.96 -10.01
C ILE A 259 15.94 2.87 -10.30
N PHE A 260 16.47 1.70 -10.68
CA PHE A 260 17.89 1.57 -11.03
C PHE A 260 18.23 2.38 -12.29
N ARG A 261 17.34 2.38 -13.28
CA ARG A 261 17.47 3.22 -14.47
C ARG A 261 17.34 4.70 -14.12
N LYS A 262 16.32 5.08 -13.33
CA LYS A 262 16.16 6.47 -12.85
C LYS A 262 17.40 6.95 -12.08
N LEU A 263 18.02 6.09 -11.26
CA LEU A 263 19.28 6.39 -10.56
C LEU A 263 20.44 6.59 -11.53
N ALA A 264 20.62 5.68 -12.49
CA ALA A 264 21.71 5.78 -13.48
C ALA A 264 21.56 7.02 -14.38
N ASP A 265 20.34 7.40 -14.74
CA ASP A 265 20.04 8.61 -15.51
C ASP A 265 20.41 9.89 -14.73
N MET A 266 20.26 9.87 -13.40
CA MET A 266 20.69 10.98 -12.53
C MET A 266 22.20 11.00 -12.28
N ASN A 267 22.81 9.82 -12.11
CA ASN A 267 24.23 9.69 -11.83
C ASN A 267 24.78 8.37 -12.42
N PRO A 268 25.66 8.43 -13.43
CA PRO A 268 26.24 7.25 -14.07
C PRO A 268 27.03 6.31 -13.15
N VAL A 269 27.36 6.72 -11.93
CA VAL A 269 27.96 5.80 -10.92
C VAL A 269 27.06 4.59 -10.63
N TYR A 270 25.75 4.70 -10.90
CA TYR A 270 24.77 3.64 -10.69
C TYR A 270 24.49 2.79 -11.95
N SER A 271 25.26 2.95 -13.04
CA SER A 271 25.02 2.19 -14.28
C SER A 271 25.07 0.66 -14.08
N GLU A 272 25.87 0.15 -13.15
CA GLU A 272 25.90 -1.29 -12.84
C GLU A 272 24.57 -1.81 -12.27
N LEU A 273 23.79 -0.97 -11.56
CA LEU A 273 22.46 -1.37 -11.08
C LEU A 273 21.48 -1.62 -12.22
N VAL A 274 21.68 -0.97 -13.37
CA VAL A 274 20.86 -1.23 -14.56
C VAL A 274 21.08 -2.67 -15.03
N LEU A 275 22.32 -3.15 -15.03
CA LEU A 275 22.66 -4.53 -15.40
C LEU A 275 22.09 -5.54 -14.40
N VAL A 276 22.06 -5.19 -13.10
CA VAL A 276 21.40 -5.99 -12.06
C VAL A 276 19.90 -6.06 -12.34
N GLY A 277 19.25 -4.92 -12.60
CA GLY A 277 17.83 -4.84 -12.97
C GLY A 277 17.50 -5.66 -14.21
N GLU A 278 18.35 -5.64 -15.25
CA GLU A 278 18.17 -6.46 -16.44
C GLU A 278 18.26 -7.97 -16.18
N LYS A 279 19.10 -8.39 -15.23
CA LYS A 279 19.16 -9.81 -14.81
C LYS A 279 17.92 -10.20 -14.02
N ILE A 280 17.48 -9.35 -13.08
CA ILE A 280 16.23 -9.55 -12.34
C ILE A 280 15.04 -9.64 -13.29
N GLN A 281 14.95 -8.76 -14.29
CA GLN A 281 13.86 -8.75 -15.27
C GLN A 281 13.81 -10.03 -16.13
N LYS A 282 14.93 -10.75 -16.31
CA LYS A 282 14.94 -12.06 -16.98
C LYS A 282 14.36 -13.17 -16.09
N LEU A 283 14.53 -13.05 -14.78
CA LEU A 283 13.93 -13.98 -13.81
C LEU A 283 12.44 -13.70 -13.64
N LEU A 284 12.07 -12.42 -13.57
CA LEU A 284 10.72 -11.93 -13.31
C LEU A 284 10.22 -11.10 -14.51
N PRO A 285 9.98 -11.72 -15.67
CA PRO A 285 9.63 -11.00 -16.89
C PRO A 285 8.23 -10.36 -16.81
N ALA A 286 8.10 -9.21 -17.47
CA ALA A 286 6.85 -8.50 -17.74
C ALA A 286 6.69 -8.28 -19.26
N GLU A 287 5.50 -7.85 -19.70
CA GLU A 287 5.21 -7.60 -21.12
C GLU A 287 6.18 -6.61 -21.78
N THR A 288 6.70 -5.64 -21.03
CA THR A 288 7.71 -4.71 -21.56
C THR A 288 8.91 -4.57 -20.62
N PRO A 289 10.09 -4.17 -21.14
CA PRO A 289 11.29 -3.91 -20.33
C PRO A 289 11.16 -2.74 -19.35
N THR A 290 10.06 -1.98 -19.41
CA THR A 290 9.78 -0.82 -18.55
C THR A 290 8.55 -1.04 -17.66
N GLY A 291 8.03 -2.27 -17.59
CA GLY A 291 6.84 -2.63 -16.82
C GLY A 291 5.66 -3.06 -17.71
N GLY A 292 4.47 -3.17 -17.13
CA GLY A 292 3.31 -3.79 -17.77
C GLY A 292 2.89 -5.04 -17.00
N ARG A 293 2.05 -5.89 -17.59
CA ARG A 293 1.59 -7.08 -16.88
C ARG A 293 2.77 -8.02 -16.65
N SER A 294 2.93 -8.49 -15.42
CA SER A 294 3.90 -9.55 -15.15
C SER A 294 3.51 -10.80 -15.96
N LEU A 295 4.50 -11.56 -16.43
CA LEU A 295 4.18 -12.82 -17.12
C LEU A 295 3.51 -13.82 -16.18
N LEU A 296 3.75 -13.73 -14.85
CA LEU A 296 2.98 -14.49 -13.88
C LEU A 296 1.49 -14.11 -13.98
N TRP A 297 1.13 -12.83 -13.98
CA TRP A 297 -0.27 -12.45 -14.10
C TRP A 297 -0.88 -12.98 -15.41
N ILE A 298 -0.20 -12.87 -16.54
CA ILE A 298 -0.67 -13.43 -17.82
C ILE A 298 -0.87 -14.95 -17.71
N GLN A 299 0.10 -15.66 -17.12
CA GLN A 299 0.00 -17.10 -16.92
C GLN A 299 -1.17 -17.47 -16.02
N LEU A 300 -1.46 -16.68 -14.97
CA LEU A 300 -2.63 -16.89 -14.11
C LEU A 300 -3.93 -16.69 -14.90
N GLU A 301 -4.04 -15.68 -15.77
CA GLU A 301 -5.20 -15.51 -16.66
C GLU A 301 -5.38 -16.72 -17.59
N GLU A 302 -4.31 -17.22 -18.21
CA GLU A 302 -4.36 -18.40 -19.09
C GLU A 302 -4.73 -19.70 -18.37
N LEU A 303 -4.47 -19.76 -17.06
CA LEU A 303 -4.82 -20.88 -16.19
C LEU A 303 -6.20 -20.72 -15.54
N ASP A 304 -6.98 -19.71 -15.92
CA ASP A 304 -8.27 -19.37 -15.31
C ASP A 304 -8.15 -19.11 -13.79
N GLY A 305 -6.99 -18.60 -13.37
CA GLY A 305 -6.62 -18.18 -12.01
C GLY A 305 -6.41 -16.66 -11.89
N GLY A 306 -6.87 -15.88 -12.87
CA GLY A 306 -6.68 -14.44 -12.97
C GLY A 306 -7.78 -13.61 -12.27
N MET A 307 -8.17 -12.48 -12.89
CA MET A 307 -9.12 -11.51 -12.30
C MET A 307 -10.60 -11.91 -12.43
N ASN A 308 -10.95 -12.87 -13.28
CA ASN A 308 -12.33 -13.33 -13.43
C ASN A 308 -12.70 -14.34 -12.33
N MET A 309 -13.40 -13.86 -11.29
CA MET A 309 -13.79 -14.71 -10.15
C MET A 309 -14.73 -15.86 -10.52
N GLY A 310 -15.46 -15.77 -11.63
CA GLY A 310 -16.29 -16.88 -12.14
C GLY A 310 -15.42 -18.05 -12.62
N ASP A 311 -14.37 -17.73 -13.37
CA ASP A 311 -13.41 -18.72 -13.89
C ASP A 311 -12.56 -19.29 -12.74
N VAL A 312 -12.06 -18.41 -11.85
CA VAL A 312 -11.35 -18.81 -10.63
C VAL A 312 -12.18 -19.80 -9.81
N LYS A 313 -13.46 -19.52 -9.59
CA LYS A 313 -14.35 -20.41 -8.85
C LYS A 313 -14.43 -21.82 -9.46
N ALA A 314 -14.49 -21.90 -10.79
CA ALA A 314 -14.48 -23.19 -11.50
C ALA A 314 -13.12 -23.89 -11.40
N THR A 315 -12.02 -23.13 -11.50
CA THR A 315 -10.64 -23.63 -11.41
C THR A 315 -10.31 -24.18 -10.03
N MET A 316 -10.66 -23.47 -8.96
CA MET A 316 -10.32 -23.87 -7.58
C MET A 316 -11.00 -25.18 -7.14
N ARG A 317 -12.10 -25.56 -7.80
CA ARG A 317 -12.85 -26.82 -7.57
C ARG A 317 -12.28 -28.03 -8.28
N ASP A 318 -11.41 -27.81 -9.25
CA ASP A 318 -10.78 -28.86 -10.01
C ASP A 318 -9.35 -29.05 -9.49
N PRO A 319 -9.04 -30.18 -8.82
CA PRO A 319 -7.72 -30.43 -8.26
C PRO A 319 -6.59 -30.36 -9.30
N GLU A 320 -6.83 -30.80 -10.54
CA GLU A 320 -5.81 -30.75 -11.59
C GLU A 320 -5.56 -29.31 -12.05
N ARG A 321 -6.63 -28.53 -12.23
CA ARG A 321 -6.51 -27.13 -12.69
C ARG A 321 -5.88 -26.24 -11.61
N ARG A 322 -6.34 -26.32 -10.36
CA ARG A 322 -5.77 -25.50 -9.27
C ARG A 322 -4.31 -25.85 -8.97
N SER A 323 -3.91 -27.11 -9.16
CA SER A 323 -2.50 -27.52 -9.01
C SER A 323 -1.59 -26.81 -10.04
N LYS A 324 -2.09 -26.51 -11.24
CA LYS A 324 -1.33 -25.75 -12.24
C LYS A 324 -1.15 -24.29 -11.82
N VAL A 325 -2.18 -23.68 -11.23
CA VAL A 325 -2.10 -22.33 -10.64
C VAL A 325 -1.07 -22.30 -9.50
N ALA A 326 -1.16 -23.23 -8.55
CA ALA A 326 -0.21 -23.36 -7.44
C ALA A 326 1.24 -23.56 -7.94
N ALA A 327 1.44 -24.38 -8.97
CA ALA A 327 2.76 -24.60 -9.56
C ALA A 327 3.35 -23.32 -10.19
N ALA A 328 2.54 -22.50 -10.87
CA ALA A 328 2.99 -21.23 -11.44
C ALA A 328 3.45 -20.24 -10.36
N LEU A 329 2.71 -20.16 -9.24
CA LEU A 329 3.08 -19.32 -8.09
C LEU A 329 4.39 -19.78 -7.44
N ARG A 330 4.61 -21.09 -7.31
CA ARG A 330 5.86 -21.66 -6.75
C ARG A 330 7.06 -21.41 -7.66
N ASP A 331 6.93 -21.61 -8.97
CA ASP A 331 8.00 -21.29 -9.94
C ASP A 331 8.38 -19.81 -9.85
N TYR A 332 7.40 -18.91 -9.76
CA TYR A 332 7.69 -17.48 -9.58
C TYR A 332 8.39 -17.18 -8.26
N ALA A 333 7.98 -17.82 -7.16
CA ALA A 333 8.62 -17.67 -5.85
C ALA A 333 10.10 -18.08 -5.88
N GLU A 334 10.44 -19.19 -6.53
CA GLU A 334 11.83 -19.65 -6.70
C GLU A 334 12.68 -18.65 -7.50
N ARG A 335 12.11 -18.05 -8.55
CA ARG A 335 12.79 -17.01 -9.34
C ARG A 335 12.93 -15.71 -8.56
N LEU A 336 11.98 -15.39 -7.68
CA LEU A 336 12.05 -14.22 -6.82
C LEU A 336 13.16 -14.35 -5.77
N ASP A 337 13.41 -15.56 -5.24
CA ASP A 337 14.57 -15.79 -4.37
C ASP A 337 15.89 -15.53 -5.11
N GLN A 338 16.01 -16.01 -6.35
CA GLN A 338 17.19 -15.72 -7.20
C GLN A 338 17.34 -14.23 -7.51
N ALA A 339 16.22 -13.52 -7.73
CA ALA A 339 16.22 -12.08 -7.93
C ALA A 339 16.71 -11.34 -6.66
N LEU A 340 16.27 -11.79 -5.48
CA LEU A 340 16.71 -11.25 -4.20
C LEU A 340 18.22 -11.47 -3.97
N GLU A 341 18.78 -12.61 -4.39
CA GLU A 341 20.24 -12.84 -4.36
C GLU A 341 20.98 -11.81 -5.22
N LEU A 342 20.56 -11.64 -6.48
CA LEU A 342 21.14 -10.65 -7.41
C LEU A 342 21.01 -9.22 -6.88
N LEU A 343 19.87 -8.89 -6.28
CA LEU A 343 19.62 -7.59 -5.67
C LEU A 343 20.60 -7.33 -4.52
N ASN A 344 20.77 -8.29 -3.61
CA ASN A 344 21.72 -8.17 -2.51
C ASN A 344 23.17 -8.04 -3.01
N GLU A 345 23.58 -8.85 -3.99
CA GLU A 345 24.90 -8.76 -4.61
C GLU A 345 25.17 -7.39 -5.26
N GLY A 346 24.17 -6.87 -5.98
CA GLY A 346 24.25 -5.57 -6.65
C GLY A 346 24.32 -4.40 -5.67
N LEU A 347 23.54 -4.45 -4.60
CA LEU A 347 23.49 -3.38 -3.59
C LEU A 347 24.71 -3.38 -2.65
N HIS A 348 25.38 -4.51 -2.44
CA HIS A 348 26.66 -4.54 -1.69
C HIS A 348 27.76 -3.71 -2.36
N GLN A 349 27.62 -3.39 -3.64
CA GLN A 349 28.58 -2.60 -4.41
C GLN A 349 28.31 -1.08 -4.32
N LEU A 350 27.24 -0.65 -3.62
CA LEU A 350 26.81 0.75 -3.41
C LEU A 350 27.09 1.31 -2.02
#